data_AF-A0A7G2T829-F1
#
_entry.id   AF-A0A7G2T829-F1
#
_cell.length_a   1.000
_cell.length_b   1.000
_cell.length_c   1.000
_cell.angle_alpha   90.00
_cell.angle_beta   90.00
_cell.angle_gamma   90.00
#
_symmetry.space_group_name_H-M   'P 1'
#
loop_
_entity.id
_entity.type
_entity.pdbx_description
1 polymer ?
#
loop_
_entity_poly.entity_id
_entity_poly.type
_entity_poly.pdbx_seq_one_letter_code
_entity_poly.pdbx_strand_id
1 'polypeptide(L)'
;MQYVWFIWSLIILALWAVIYLFKKDSRKEMLKMSLITLPFGLTEPLFVPEYWMPPSLFDLAEKTRFDIESLIFSFAIGGIGVVLYNLIFKQTFQEITHTERNHRRHRLHIYILFVPAIVFLILALFTSLNHIYCGTIAMFLGGLATLYCRPDLKRKIWVGGILFTVLYFIYFGSILPFYPQYVELYWNLDSLTHILVLGIPFEEL
;
A
#
# COMPACT_ATOMS: atom_id res chain seq x y z
N MET A 1 -20.78 12.37 -3.07
CA MET A 1 -19.80 11.28 -2.81
C MET A 1 -19.18 10.72 -4.09
N GLN A 2 -19.78 10.91 -5.28
CA GLN A 2 -19.29 10.31 -6.53
C GLN A 2 -17.80 10.54 -6.84
N TYR A 3 -17.23 11.69 -6.47
CA TYR A 3 -15.82 12.00 -6.76
C TYR A 3 -14.88 11.87 -5.56
N VAL A 4 -15.34 11.30 -4.44
CA VAL A 4 -14.52 11.25 -3.20
C VAL A 4 -13.25 10.44 -3.44
N TRP A 5 -13.35 9.24 -4.02
CA TRP A 5 -12.19 8.40 -4.30
C TRP A 5 -11.19 9.08 -5.23
N PHE A 6 -11.69 9.75 -6.28
CA PHE A 6 -10.88 10.50 -7.22
C PHE A 6 -10.17 11.70 -6.58
N ILE A 7 -10.91 12.52 -5.82
CA ILE A 7 -10.37 13.70 -5.15
C ILE A 7 -9.28 13.31 -4.15
N TRP A 8 -9.50 12.27 -3.35
CA TRP A 8 -8.51 11.81 -2.36
C TRP A 8 -7.29 11.19 -3.04
N SER A 9 -7.48 10.43 -4.13
CA SER A 9 -6.37 9.96 -4.97
C SER A 9 -5.51 11.12 -5.52
N LEU A 10 -6.13 12.23 -5.92
CA LEU A 10 -5.40 13.43 -6.34
C LEU A 10 -4.70 14.15 -5.18
N ILE A 11 -5.29 14.18 -3.99
CA ILE A 11 -4.67 14.78 -2.79
C ILE A 11 -3.38 14.04 -2.42
N ILE A 12 -3.40 12.70 -2.39
CA ILE A 12 -2.19 11.93 -2.08
C ILE A 12 -1.14 12.06 -3.20
N LEU A 13 -1.56 12.16 -4.46
CA LEU A 13 -0.67 12.45 -5.58
C LEU A 13 -0.04 13.85 -5.45
N ALA A 14 -0.80 14.85 -5.01
CA ALA A 14 -0.28 16.19 -4.75
C ALA A 14 0.74 16.17 -3.61
N LEU A 15 0.49 15.41 -2.53
CA LEU A 15 1.48 15.21 -1.46
C LEU A 15 2.76 14.55 -1.98
N TRP A 16 2.62 13.51 -2.82
CA TRP A 16 3.75 12.89 -3.50
C TRP A 16 4.53 13.91 -4.34
N ALA A 17 3.84 14.75 -5.12
CA ALA A 17 4.45 15.75 -5.98
C ALA A 17 5.20 16.81 -5.18
N VAL A 18 4.63 17.29 -4.07
CA VAL A 18 5.31 18.21 -3.14
C VAL A 18 6.61 17.58 -2.64
N ILE A 19 6.57 16.35 -2.12
CA ILE A 19 7.78 15.67 -1.63
C ILE A 19 8.80 15.53 -2.75
N TYR A 20 8.36 15.08 -3.94
CA TYR A 20 9.21 14.91 -5.11
C TYR A 20 9.91 16.21 -5.52
N LEU A 21 9.19 17.34 -5.53
CA LEU A 21 9.74 18.65 -5.89
C LEU A 21 10.77 19.15 -4.86
N PHE A 22 10.50 19.00 -3.57
CA PHE A 22 11.38 19.52 -2.51
C PHE A 22 12.56 18.59 -2.15
N LYS A 23 12.45 17.27 -2.39
CA LYS A 23 13.44 16.28 -1.93
C LYS A 23 14.21 15.67 -3.11
N LYS A 24 15.09 16.48 -3.70
CA LYS A 24 15.90 16.13 -4.89
C LYS A 24 16.64 14.80 -4.74
N ASP A 25 17.25 14.55 -3.59
CA ASP A 25 18.05 13.35 -3.32
C ASP A 25 17.23 12.05 -3.34
N SER A 26 15.91 12.16 -3.21
CA SER A 26 15.01 11.00 -3.13
C SER A 26 14.21 10.75 -4.40
N ARG A 27 14.24 11.67 -5.38
CA ARG A 27 13.40 11.62 -6.59
C ARG A 27 13.53 10.32 -7.38
N LYS A 28 14.75 9.82 -7.54
CA LYS A 28 15.03 8.60 -8.30
C LYS A 28 14.34 7.39 -7.67
N GLU A 29 14.50 7.22 -6.36
CA GLU A 29 13.90 6.09 -5.64
C GLU A 29 12.38 6.25 -5.51
N MET A 30 11.87 7.47 -5.30
CA MET A 30 10.43 7.73 -5.31
C MET A 30 9.79 7.34 -6.65
N LEU A 31 10.31 7.84 -7.76
CA LEU A 31 9.74 7.56 -9.08
C LEU A 31 9.85 6.07 -9.42
N LYS A 32 10.99 5.45 -9.13
CA LYS A 32 11.18 4.02 -9.32
C LYS A 32 10.14 3.21 -8.54
N MET A 33 9.95 3.50 -7.25
CA MET A 33 8.98 2.76 -6.45
C MET A 33 7.54 3.04 -6.85
N SER A 34 7.20 4.29 -7.17
CA SER A 34 5.88 4.64 -7.72
C SER A 34 5.56 3.87 -9.00
N LEU A 35 6.52 3.71 -9.92
CA LEU A 35 6.33 2.92 -11.13
C LEU A 35 6.24 1.41 -10.86
N ILE A 36 6.96 0.91 -9.85
CA ILE A 36 6.88 -0.51 -9.43
C ILE A 36 5.53 -0.82 -8.79
N THR A 37 4.95 0.11 -8.01
CA THR A 37 3.68 -0.11 -7.31
C THR A 37 2.47 0.27 -8.14
N LEU A 38 2.58 1.14 -9.14
CA LEU A 38 1.50 1.53 -10.05
C LEU A 38 0.69 0.32 -10.57
N PRO A 39 1.30 -0.79 -11.06
CA PRO A 39 0.55 -1.95 -11.54
C PRO A 39 -0.34 -2.63 -10.49
N PHE A 40 -0.12 -2.40 -9.19
CA PHE A 40 -1.03 -2.93 -8.16
C PHE A 40 -2.42 -2.29 -8.24
N GLY A 41 -2.55 -1.09 -8.80
CA GLY A 41 -3.87 -0.53 -9.10
C GLY A 41 -4.66 -1.33 -10.14
N LEU A 42 -3.99 -2.14 -10.98
CA LEU A 42 -4.67 -3.06 -11.91
C LEU A 42 -5.25 -4.30 -11.21
N THR A 43 -4.94 -4.50 -9.93
CA THR A 43 -5.47 -5.62 -9.13
C THR A 43 -6.83 -5.32 -8.49
N GLU A 44 -7.36 -4.10 -8.66
CA GLU A 44 -8.68 -3.67 -8.18
C GLU A 44 -9.82 -4.67 -8.47
N PRO A 45 -9.87 -5.34 -9.64
CA PRO A 45 -10.92 -6.32 -9.92
C PRO A 45 -10.94 -7.56 -9.01
N LEU A 46 -9.90 -7.77 -8.20
CA LEU A 46 -9.87 -8.84 -7.18
C LEU A 46 -10.61 -8.42 -5.90
N PHE A 47 -10.78 -7.12 -5.67
CA PHE A 47 -11.37 -6.55 -4.47
C PHE A 47 -12.80 -6.07 -4.72
N VAL A 48 -13.11 -5.56 -5.91
CA VAL A 48 -14.46 -5.08 -6.27
C VAL A 48 -15.30 -6.22 -6.88
N PRO A 49 -16.54 -6.49 -6.42
CA PRO A 49 -17.29 -5.80 -5.35
C PRO A 49 -17.13 -6.39 -3.94
N GLU A 50 -16.46 -7.53 -3.80
CA GLU A 50 -16.57 -8.38 -2.61
C GLU A 50 -16.03 -7.71 -1.35
N TYR A 51 -14.93 -6.96 -1.48
CA TYR A 51 -14.33 -6.17 -0.41
C TYR A 51 -15.02 -4.81 -0.25
N TRP A 52 -15.19 -4.10 -1.37
CA TRP A 52 -15.74 -2.75 -1.41
C TRP A 52 -16.19 -2.38 -2.83
N MET A 53 -16.94 -1.29 -2.98
CA MET A 53 -17.41 -0.75 -4.26
C MET A 53 -17.21 0.78 -4.28
N PRO A 54 -16.06 1.29 -4.74
CA PRO A 54 -15.80 2.73 -4.70
C PRO A 54 -16.65 3.51 -5.72
N PRO A 55 -17.04 4.76 -5.39
CA PRO A 55 -17.53 5.69 -6.40
C PRO A 55 -16.34 6.15 -7.27
N SER A 56 -16.27 5.63 -8.49
CA SER A 56 -15.14 5.82 -9.41
C SER A 56 -15.50 6.70 -10.61
N LEU A 57 -14.50 7.32 -11.21
CA LEU A 57 -14.65 8.16 -12.39
C LEU A 57 -15.26 7.37 -13.56
N PHE A 58 -16.31 7.91 -14.17
CA PHE A 58 -17.10 7.26 -15.23
C PHE A 58 -17.80 5.95 -14.81
N ASP A 59 -17.91 5.71 -13.50
CA ASP A 59 -18.49 4.50 -12.91
C ASP A 59 -17.76 3.22 -13.37
N LEU A 60 -16.43 3.31 -13.55
CA LEU A 60 -15.62 2.19 -14.04
C LEU A 60 -15.64 1.01 -13.07
N ALA A 61 -15.54 1.24 -11.76
CA ALA A 61 -15.59 0.17 -10.76
C ALA A 61 -16.90 -0.63 -10.85
N GLU A 62 -18.03 0.03 -11.06
CA GLU A 62 -19.32 -0.63 -11.25
C GLU A 62 -19.36 -1.43 -12.57
N LYS A 63 -18.86 -0.84 -13.67
CA LYS A 63 -18.97 -1.42 -15.02
C LYS A 63 -17.95 -2.53 -15.29
N THR A 64 -16.75 -2.42 -14.73
CA THR A 64 -15.59 -3.27 -15.08
C THR A 64 -14.84 -3.80 -13.87
N ARG A 65 -15.22 -3.41 -12.64
CA ARG A 65 -14.49 -3.72 -11.38
C ARG A 65 -13.11 -3.08 -11.28
N PHE A 66 -12.78 -2.17 -12.19
CA PHE A 66 -11.51 -1.47 -12.24
C PHE A 66 -11.75 0.03 -12.10
N ASP A 67 -10.81 0.77 -11.52
CA ASP A 67 -10.84 2.22 -11.50
C ASP A 67 -9.45 2.84 -11.73
N ILE A 68 -9.44 4.09 -12.20
CA ILE A 68 -8.20 4.81 -12.52
C ILE A 68 -7.54 5.34 -11.24
N GLU A 69 -8.35 5.60 -10.23
CA GLU A 69 -7.99 6.07 -8.91
C GLU A 69 -6.99 5.15 -8.22
N SER A 70 -7.18 3.83 -8.29
CA SER A 70 -6.30 2.83 -7.70
C SER A 70 -4.91 2.83 -8.34
N LEU A 71 -4.79 3.20 -9.63
CA LEU A 71 -3.49 3.45 -10.26
C LEU A 71 -2.81 4.69 -9.67
N ILE A 72 -3.55 5.80 -9.56
CA ILE A 72 -3.05 7.07 -9.01
C ILE A 72 -2.61 6.86 -7.55
N PHE A 73 -3.47 6.20 -6.77
CA PHE A 73 -3.27 5.89 -5.38
C PHE A 73 -2.02 5.01 -5.20
N SER A 74 -1.95 3.87 -5.90
CA SER A 74 -0.81 2.94 -5.82
C SER A 74 0.51 3.60 -6.22
N PHE A 75 0.50 4.47 -7.24
CA PHE A 75 1.67 5.25 -7.63
C PHE A 75 2.12 6.19 -6.50
N ALA A 76 1.19 6.96 -5.92
CA ALA A 76 1.51 7.94 -4.90
C ALA A 76 2.01 7.29 -3.61
N ILE A 77 1.31 6.27 -3.08
CA ILE A 77 1.67 5.61 -1.82
C ILE A 77 3.01 4.86 -1.93
N GLY A 78 3.32 4.24 -3.07
CA GLY A 78 4.58 3.53 -3.23
C GLY A 78 5.78 4.46 -3.20
N GLY A 79 5.64 5.63 -3.85
CA GLY A 79 6.67 6.67 -3.84
C GLY A 79 6.82 7.34 -2.48
N ILE A 80 5.72 7.64 -1.78
CA ILE A 80 5.78 8.22 -0.43
C ILE A 80 6.36 7.20 0.56
N GLY A 81 5.90 5.95 0.51
CA GLY A 81 6.29 4.89 1.42
C GLY A 81 7.79 4.61 1.42
N VAL A 82 8.45 4.64 0.25
CA VAL A 82 9.90 4.40 0.17
C VAL A 82 10.75 5.49 0.82
N VAL A 83 10.24 6.73 0.89
CA VAL A 83 10.99 7.86 1.48
C VAL A 83 10.53 8.26 2.87
N LEU A 84 9.34 7.87 3.30
CA LEU A 84 8.70 8.36 4.53
C LEU A 84 9.63 8.26 5.76
N TYR A 85 10.22 7.09 5.97
CA TYR A 85 11.19 6.87 7.04
C TYR A 85 12.42 7.79 6.91
N ASN A 86 13.00 7.88 5.71
CA ASN A 86 14.19 8.70 5.46
C ASN A 86 13.91 10.20 5.67
N LEU A 87 12.70 10.67 5.34
CA LEU A 87 12.29 12.06 5.54
C LEU A 87 12.20 12.42 7.02
N ILE A 88 11.61 11.54 7.84
CA ILE A 88 11.40 11.77 9.27
C ILE A 88 12.72 11.67 10.04
N PHE A 89 13.53 10.65 9.75
CA PHE A 89 14.79 10.41 10.44
C PHE A 89 16.01 11.07 9.76
N LYS A 90 15.79 11.89 8.72
CA LYS A 90 16.82 12.60 7.95
C LYS A 90 17.94 11.67 7.47
N GLN A 91 17.57 10.50 6.97
CA GLN A 91 18.51 9.52 6.43
C GLN A 91 18.59 9.59 4.91
N THR A 92 19.71 9.14 4.36
CA THR A 92 19.93 9.04 2.92
C THR A 92 19.95 7.57 2.48
N PHE A 93 19.63 7.34 1.21
CA PHE A 93 19.81 6.02 0.60
C PHE A 93 21.31 5.72 0.48
N GLN A 94 21.71 4.50 0.83
CA GLN A 94 23.08 4.02 0.72
C GLN A 94 23.10 2.77 -0.14
N GLU A 95 24.12 2.67 -1.00
CA GLU A 95 24.37 1.47 -1.78
C GLU A 95 24.88 0.34 -0.88
N ILE A 96 24.44 -0.88 -1.15
CA ILE A 96 24.92 -2.07 -0.44
C ILE A 96 26.34 -2.35 -0.90
N THR A 97 27.26 -2.57 0.04
CA THR A 97 28.66 -2.86 -0.28
C THR A 97 28.79 -4.21 -1.02
N HIS A 98 29.82 -4.34 -1.87
CA HIS A 98 30.05 -5.58 -2.64
C HIS A 98 30.28 -6.81 -1.75
N THR A 99 30.89 -6.63 -0.59
CA THR A 99 31.13 -7.69 0.40
C THR A 99 29.84 -8.18 1.05
N GLU A 100 28.94 -7.28 1.44
CA GLU A 100 27.63 -7.63 1.98
C GLU A 100 26.75 -8.33 0.94
N ARG A 101 26.81 -7.89 -0.32
CA ARG A 101 26.03 -8.47 -1.44
C ARG A 101 26.32 -9.96 -1.65
N ASN A 102 27.53 -10.42 -1.34
CA ASN A 102 27.95 -11.81 -1.51
C ASN A 102 27.58 -12.72 -0.31
N HIS A 103 27.01 -12.16 0.76
CA HIS A 103 26.64 -12.95 1.93
C HIS A 103 25.50 -13.94 1.62
N ARG A 104 25.52 -15.14 2.24
CA ARG A 104 24.63 -16.27 1.88
C ARG A 104 23.14 -15.91 1.90
N ARG A 105 22.72 -15.02 2.81
CA ARG A 105 21.33 -14.53 2.89
C ARG A 105 20.92 -13.66 1.69
N HIS A 106 21.85 -12.96 1.06
CA HIS A 106 21.55 -12.14 -0.12
C HIS A 106 21.32 -12.97 -1.39
N ARG A 107 21.79 -14.23 -1.43
CA ARG A 107 21.47 -15.17 -2.52
C ARG A 107 19.98 -15.49 -2.59
N LEU A 108 19.27 -15.41 -1.47
CA LEU A 108 17.83 -15.64 -1.39
C LEU A 108 16.99 -14.37 -1.62
N HIS A 109 17.64 -13.20 -1.70
CA HIS A 109 16.97 -11.91 -1.70
C HIS A 109 16.02 -11.73 -2.88
N ILE A 110 16.36 -12.25 -4.06
CA ILE A 110 15.49 -12.17 -5.23
C ILE A 110 14.22 -13.02 -5.05
N TYR A 111 14.33 -14.22 -4.49
CA TYR A 111 13.19 -15.10 -4.25
C TYR A 111 12.25 -14.53 -3.18
N ILE A 112 12.82 -13.88 -2.16
CA ILE A 112 12.04 -13.29 -1.08
C ILE A 112 11.17 -12.11 -1.53
N LEU A 113 11.57 -11.40 -2.59
CA LEU A 113 10.72 -10.36 -3.20
C LEU A 113 9.41 -10.93 -3.79
N PHE A 114 9.39 -12.22 -4.14
CA PHE A 114 8.20 -12.88 -4.67
C PHE A 114 7.34 -13.54 -3.58
N VAL A 115 7.77 -13.53 -2.31
CA VAL A 115 7.02 -14.14 -1.20
C VAL A 115 5.60 -13.58 -1.09
N PRO A 116 5.35 -12.26 -1.13
CA PRO A 116 3.98 -11.72 -1.12
C PRO A 116 3.13 -12.30 -2.26
N ALA A 117 3.63 -12.26 -3.49
CA ALA A 117 2.88 -12.72 -4.65
C ALA A 117 2.55 -14.22 -4.55
N ILE A 118 3.51 -15.06 -4.12
CA ILE A 118 3.31 -16.49 -3.96
C ILE A 118 2.30 -16.79 -2.84
N VAL A 119 2.44 -16.14 -1.68
CA VAL A 119 1.51 -16.32 -0.56
C VAL A 119 0.11 -15.88 -0.95
N PHE A 120 -0.03 -14.73 -1.61
CA PHE A 120 -1.31 -14.23 -2.10
C PHE A 120 -1.98 -15.24 -3.04
N LEU A 121 -1.26 -15.74 -4.04
CA LEU A 121 -1.80 -16.71 -5.00
C LEU A 121 -2.21 -18.02 -4.32
N ILE A 122 -1.43 -18.51 -3.37
CA ILE A 122 -1.79 -19.72 -2.62
C ILE A 122 -3.08 -19.49 -1.81
N LEU A 123 -3.17 -18.38 -1.08
CA LEU A 123 -4.37 -18.08 -0.29
C LEU A 123 -5.59 -17.86 -1.19
N ALA A 124 -5.46 -17.07 -2.25
CA ALA A 124 -6.56 -16.74 -3.16
C ALA A 124 -7.09 -17.97 -3.94
N LEU A 125 -6.22 -18.93 -4.28
CA LEU A 125 -6.63 -20.11 -5.06
C LEU A 125 -7.11 -21.29 -4.21
N PHE A 126 -6.62 -21.42 -2.97
CA PHE A 126 -6.87 -22.61 -2.14
C PHE A 126 -7.72 -22.31 -0.90
N THR A 127 -8.12 -21.07 -0.66
CA THR A 127 -9.00 -20.70 0.46
C THR A 127 -10.17 -19.87 -0.02
N SER A 128 -11.20 -19.76 0.82
CA SER A 128 -12.37 -18.89 0.60
C SER A 128 -12.23 -17.53 1.31
N LEU A 129 -11.00 -17.14 1.68
CA LEU A 129 -10.76 -15.86 2.35
C LEU A 129 -11.01 -14.71 1.37
N ASN A 130 -11.62 -13.62 1.87
CA ASN A 130 -11.71 -12.39 1.09
C ASN A 130 -10.29 -11.91 0.72
N HIS A 131 -10.12 -11.43 -0.51
CA HIS A 131 -8.82 -11.03 -1.04
C HIS A 131 -8.11 -9.94 -0.21
N ILE A 132 -8.83 -9.13 0.57
CA ILE A 132 -8.20 -8.19 1.51
C ILE A 132 -7.33 -8.90 2.57
N TYR A 133 -7.80 -10.03 3.10
CA TYR A 133 -7.04 -10.82 4.07
C TYR A 133 -5.88 -11.55 3.39
N CYS A 134 -6.09 -12.07 2.18
CA CYS A 134 -5.02 -12.66 1.38
C CYS A 134 -3.89 -11.65 1.15
N GLY A 135 -4.24 -10.41 0.77
CA GLY A 135 -3.30 -9.30 0.59
C GLY A 135 -2.56 -8.93 1.87
N THR A 136 -3.30 -8.75 2.96
CA THR A 136 -2.75 -8.38 4.28
C THR A 136 -1.75 -9.43 4.79
N ILE A 137 -2.12 -10.71 4.78
CA ILE A 137 -1.26 -11.81 5.20
C ILE A 137 -0.02 -11.90 4.29
N ALA A 138 -0.21 -11.80 2.97
CA ALA A 138 0.88 -11.85 2.00
C ALA A 138 1.92 -10.74 2.21
N MET A 139 1.46 -9.51 2.39
CA MET A 139 2.34 -8.35 2.61
C MET A 139 3.06 -8.44 3.96
N PHE A 140 2.37 -8.87 5.01
CA PHE A 140 2.98 -9.09 6.32
C PHE A 140 4.08 -10.15 6.29
N LEU A 141 3.81 -11.32 5.67
CA LEU A 141 4.81 -12.39 5.51
C LEU A 141 5.97 -11.95 4.60
N GLY A 142 5.72 -11.13 3.58
CA GLY A 142 6.77 -10.48 2.80
C GLY A 142 7.69 -9.59 3.63
N GLY A 143 7.12 -8.80 4.53
CA GLY A 143 7.87 -8.00 5.50
C GLY A 143 8.74 -8.86 6.41
N LEU A 144 8.21 -9.96 6.95
CA LEU A 144 8.95 -10.91 7.77
C LEU A 144 10.07 -11.62 6.99
N ALA A 145 9.79 -12.03 5.75
CA ALA A 145 10.79 -12.64 4.88
C ALA A 145 11.93 -11.66 4.55
N THR A 146 11.59 -10.39 4.31
CA THR A 146 12.57 -9.31 4.13
C THR A 146 13.40 -9.11 5.39
N LEU A 147 12.78 -9.11 6.57
CA LEU A 147 13.45 -9.00 7.86
C LEU A 147 14.42 -10.17 8.11
N TYR A 148 14.05 -11.39 7.73
CA TYR A 148 14.94 -12.55 7.82
C TYR A 148 16.19 -12.39 6.95
N CYS A 149 16.05 -11.83 5.74
CA CYS A 149 17.17 -11.55 4.85
C CYS A 149 18.01 -10.35 5.28
N ARG A 150 17.38 -9.30 5.82
CA ARG A 150 17.98 -8.02 6.21
C ARG A 150 17.67 -7.66 7.67
N PRO A 151 18.17 -8.45 8.64
CA PRO A 151 17.94 -8.17 10.06
C PRO A 151 18.59 -6.85 10.52
N ASP A 152 19.60 -6.37 9.78
CA ASP A 152 20.21 -5.05 9.96
C ASP A 152 19.19 -3.91 9.75
N LEU A 153 18.18 -4.12 8.90
CA LEU A 153 17.12 -3.15 8.63
C LEU A 153 15.91 -3.26 9.57
N LYS A 154 15.96 -4.09 10.64
CA LYS A 154 14.82 -4.34 11.52
C LYS A 154 14.10 -3.07 11.99
N ARG A 155 14.87 -2.05 12.37
CA ARG A 155 14.33 -0.78 12.86
C ARG A 155 13.63 -0.02 11.75
N LYS A 156 14.19 -0.01 10.53
CA LYS A 156 13.57 0.65 9.38
C LYS A 156 12.28 -0.05 8.98
N ILE A 157 12.24 -1.38 9.03
CA ILE A 157 11.05 -2.17 8.68
C ILE A 157 9.91 -1.89 9.67
N TRP A 158 10.14 -2.06 10.98
CA TRP A 158 9.08 -1.87 11.98
C TRP A 158 8.60 -0.42 12.08
N VAL A 159 9.54 0.54 12.16
CA VAL A 159 9.18 1.96 12.25
C VAL A 159 8.57 2.44 10.94
N GLY A 160 9.08 1.98 9.79
CA GLY A 160 8.51 2.29 8.48
C GLY A 160 7.07 1.79 8.34
N GLY A 161 6.78 0.56 8.81
CA GLY A 161 5.42 0.02 8.86
C GLY A 161 4.48 0.88 9.70
N ILE A 162 4.88 1.23 10.93
CA ILE A 162 4.09 2.10 11.81
C ILE A 162 3.86 3.48 11.16
N LEU A 163 4.90 4.07 10.56
CA LEU A 163 4.78 5.36 9.88
C LEU A 163 3.81 5.28 8.69
N PHE A 164 3.82 4.17 7.95
CA PHE A 164 2.90 3.96 6.84
C PHE A 164 1.47 3.77 7.33
N THR A 165 1.23 2.97 8.37
CA THR A 165 -0.10 2.84 9.01
C THR A 165 -0.61 4.19 9.49
N VAL A 166 0.23 5.03 10.13
CA VAL A 166 -0.17 6.39 10.54
C VAL A 166 -0.50 7.28 9.34
N LEU A 167 0.31 7.25 8.28
CA LEU A 167 0.02 7.99 7.05
C LEU A 167 -1.32 7.56 6.45
N TYR A 168 -1.55 6.25 6.36
CA TYR A 168 -2.77 5.67 5.79
C TYR A 168 -3.99 5.99 6.65
N PHE A 169 -3.88 5.85 7.97
CA PHE A 169 -4.90 6.23 8.95
C PHE A 169 -5.31 7.70 8.80
N ILE A 170 -4.34 8.62 8.68
CA ILE A 170 -4.61 10.05 8.46
C ILE A 170 -5.26 10.29 7.10
N TYR A 171 -4.73 9.66 6.05
CA TYR A 171 -5.24 9.81 4.69
C TYR A 171 -6.69 9.35 4.59
N PHE A 172 -6.98 8.12 5.00
CA PHE A 172 -8.32 7.55 4.95
C PHE A 172 -9.25 8.26 5.95
N GLY A 173 -8.79 8.45 7.18
CA GLY A 173 -9.53 9.13 8.24
C GLY A 173 -9.90 10.56 7.88
N SER A 174 -9.13 11.24 7.02
CA SER A 174 -9.48 12.58 6.54
C SER A 174 -10.75 12.63 5.69
N ILE A 175 -11.23 11.50 5.16
CA ILE A 175 -12.51 11.43 4.41
C ILE A 175 -13.69 11.58 5.38
N LEU A 176 -13.62 10.92 6.54
CA LEU A 176 -14.76 10.72 7.43
C LEU A 176 -15.36 12.00 8.04
N PRO A 177 -14.59 13.06 8.38
CA PRO A 177 -15.16 14.34 8.79
C PRO A 177 -16.04 15.00 7.72
N PHE A 178 -15.80 14.74 6.44
CA PHE A 178 -16.58 15.31 5.32
C PHE A 178 -17.70 14.36 4.86
N TYR A 179 -17.45 13.05 4.93
CA TYR A 179 -18.37 12.00 4.50
C TYR A 179 -18.48 10.90 5.57
N PRO A 180 -19.22 11.14 6.67
CA PRO A 180 -19.26 10.21 7.80
C PRO A 180 -19.80 8.81 7.46
N GLN A 181 -20.70 8.73 6.47
CA GLN A 181 -21.32 7.47 6.02
C GLN A 181 -20.50 6.75 4.94
N TYR A 182 -19.32 7.24 4.57
CA TYR A 182 -18.56 6.74 3.43
C TYR A 182 -18.25 5.24 3.55
N VAL A 183 -17.83 4.80 4.74
CA VAL A 183 -17.49 3.38 4.99
C VAL A 183 -18.74 2.51 4.92
N GLU A 184 -19.84 2.91 5.57
CA GLU A 184 -21.10 2.15 5.57
C GLU A 184 -21.69 1.98 4.16
N LEU A 185 -21.46 2.96 3.27
CA LEU A 185 -22.02 2.95 1.92
C LEU A 185 -21.19 2.16 0.91
N TYR A 186 -19.86 2.08 1.09
CA TYR A 186 -18.96 1.56 0.06
C TYR A 186 -18.13 0.35 0.49
N TRP A 187 -17.92 0.11 1.79
CA TRP A 187 -17.27 -1.11 2.27
C TRP A 187 -18.29 -2.20 2.54
N ASN A 188 -17.97 -3.42 2.13
CA ASN A 188 -18.77 -4.59 2.48
C ASN A 188 -18.38 -5.08 3.88
N LEU A 189 -18.93 -4.45 4.92
CA LEU A 189 -18.60 -4.76 6.31
C LEU A 189 -18.87 -6.23 6.68
N ASP A 190 -19.82 -6.90 6.02
CA ASP A 190 -20.12 -8.32 6.25
C ASP A 190 -19.00 -9.26 5.77
N SER A 191 -18.14 -8.79 4.86
CA SER A 191 -16.92 -9.48 4.47
C SER A 191 -15.73 -9.17 5.39
N LEU A 192 -15.91 -8.29 6.38
CA LEU A 192 -14.88 -7.79 7.30
C LEU A 192 -15.15 -8.24 8.75
N THR A 193 -14.30 -7.80 9.68
CA THR A 193 -14.45 -8.11 11.11
C THR A 193 -15.53 -7.28 11.83
N HIS A 194 -16.13 -6.29 11.15
CA HIS A 194 -16.98 -5.24 11.73
C HIS A 194 -16.31 -4.38 12.82
N ILE A 195 -14.99 -4.52 13.03
CA ILE A 195 -14.24 -3.71 13.99
C ILE A 195 -13.86 -2.39 13.33
N LEU A 196 -14.38 -1.28 13.85
CA LEU A 196 -14.08 0.06 13.36
C LEU A 196 -13.22 0.84 14.36
N VAL A 197 -12.10 1.41 13.89
CA VAL A 197 -11.24 2.32 14.64
C VAL A 197 -11.50 3.74 14.16
N LEU A 198 -12.19 4.56 14.97
CA LEU A 198 -12.61 5.92 14.60
C LEU A 198 -13.38 5.98 13.26
N GLY A 199 -14.20 4.95 12.99
CA GLY A 199 -14.99 4.81 11.77
C GLY A 199 -14.26 4.15 10.59
N ILE A 200 -12.98 3.81 10.74
CA ILE A 200 -12.18 3.12 9.71
C ILE A 200 -12.18 1.61 9.98
N PRO A 201 -12.45 0.74 8.99
CA PRO A 201 -12.31 -0.72 9.15
C PRO A 201 -10.91 -1.10 9.63
N PHE A 202 -10.82 -2.05 10.56
CA PHE A 202 -9.53 -2.52 11.09
C PHE A 202 -8.61 -3.06 9.99
N GLU A 203 -9.17 -3.65 8.94
CA GLU A 203 -8.43 -4.21 7.79
C GLU A 203 -7.68 -3.15 6.97
N GLU A 204 -8.01 -1.87 7.15
CA GLU A 204 -7.33 -0.74 6.52
C GLU A 204 -6.06 -0.28 7.30
N LEU A 205 -5.74 -0.88 8.47
CA LEU A 205 -4.69 -0.42 9.40
C LEU A 205 -3.55 -1.43 9.62
#